data_AF-A0A6J3BSZ6-F1
#
_entry.id   AF-A0A6J3BSZ6-F1
#
_cell.length_a   1.000
_cell.length_b   1.000
_cell.length_c   1.000
_cell.angle_alpha   90.00
_cell.angle_beta   90.00
_cell.angle_gamma   90.00
#
_symmetry.space_group_name_H-M   'P 1'
#
loop_
_entity.id
_entity.type
_entity.pdbx_description
1 polymer ?
#
loop_
_entity_poly.entity_id
_entity_poly.type
_entity_poly.pdbx_seq_one_letter_code
_entity_poly.pdbx_strand_id
1 'polypeptide(L)'
;QYKIGELFTKAYNKTANISKAVSGFRAAGIYPINPDKFKDIFENMTSNQSYISQIQECDAYKTTAEQSLNLSDNTVSQSKTPSPSTSVPLAEIINVPIISKTRTTSVRQNKRHSQILSSSPIKIELEGKQKKQNERKAKKEKFRIKHYKRTLKP
;
A
#
# COMPACT_ATOMS: atom_id res chain seq x y z
N GLN A 1 -5.80 24.47 -15.61
CA GLN A 1 -4.56 23.66 -15.50
C GLN A 1 -4.82 22.48 -14.57
N TYR A 2 -4.44 21.26 -14.94
CA TYR A 2 -4.60 20.08 -14.09
C TYR A 2 -3.41 19.91 -13.14
N LYS A 3 -3.68 19.65 -11.86
CA LYS A 3 -2.67 19.46 -10.82
C LYS A 3 -2.25 17.99 -10.68
N ILE A 4 -1.55 17.46 -11.68
CA ILE A 4 -1.12 16.05 -11.72
C ILE A 4 -0.27 15.68 -10.48
N GLY A 5 0.64 16.57 -10.04
CA GLY A 5 1.53 16.30 -8.92
C GLY A 5 0.81 16.08 -7.59
N GLU A 6 -0.19 16.91 -7.27
CA GLU A 6 -1.00 16.75 -6.05
C GLU A 6 -1.79 15.43 -6.07
N LEU A 7 -2.36 15.07 -7.23
CA LEU A 7 -3.11 13.83 -7.38
C LEU A 7 -2.22 12.59 -7.20
N PHE A 8 -1.05 12.57 -7.84
CA PHE A 8 -0.10 11.47 -7.72
C PHE A 8 0.42 11.32 -6.29
N THR A 9 0.83 12.42 -5.67
CA THR A 9 1.35 12.43 -4.29
C THR A 9 0.31 11.88 -3.32
N LYS A 10 -0.95 12.31 -3.46
CA LYS A 10 -2.06 11.82 -2.64
C LYS A 10 -2.33 10.33 -2.84
N ALA A 11 -2.28 9.86 -4.09
CA ALA A 11 -2.46 8.45 -4.40
C ALA A 11 -1.31 7.60 -3.83
N TYR A 12 -0.07 8.04 -4.01
CA TYR A 12 1.13 7.37 -3.52
C TYR A 12 1.12 7.25 -1.99
N ASN A 13 0.95 8.36 -1.27
CA ASN A 13 0.93 8.34 0.20
C ASN A 13 -0.20 7.45 0.76
N LYS A 14 -1.30 7.30 0.02
CA LYS A 14 -2.41 6.43 0.42
C LYS A 14 -2.07 4.94 0.24
N THR A 15 -1.29 4.59 -0.78
CA THR A 15 -0.99 3.19 -1.11
C THR A 15 0.34 2.72 -0.52
N ALA A 16 1.38 3.54 -0.60
CA ALA A 16 2.73 3.29 -0.12
C ALA A 16 2.86 3.62 1.38
N ASN A 17 2.24 2.80 2.23
CA ASN A 17 2.42 2.90 3.68
C ASN A 17 2.91 1.58 4.28
N ILE A 18 3.61 1.69 5.42
CA ILE A 18 4.24 0.57 6.13
C ILE A 18 3.19 -0.49 6.50
N SER A 19 2.00 -0.09 6.92
CA SER A 19 0.94 -1.04 7.31
C SER A 19 0.48 -1.92 6.13
N LYS A 20 0.44 -1.36 4.91
CA LYS A 20 0.17 -2.12 3.69
C LYS A 20 1.31 -3.05 3.34
N ALA A 21 2.56 -2.59 3.47
CA ALA A 21 3.74 -3.44 3.29
C ALA A 21 3.72 -4.64 4.26
N VAL A 22 3.52 -4.40 5.56
CA VAL A 22 3.43 -5.44 6.60
C VAL A 22 2.28 -6.41 6.32
N SER A 23 1.10 -5.92 5.92
CA SER A 23 -0.01 -6.78 5.54
C SER A 23 0.30 -7.64 4.31
N GLY A 24 1.02 -7.08 3.32
CA GLY A 24 1.48 -7.82 2.15
C GLY A 24 2.49 -8.90 2.51
N PHE A 25 3.48 -8.59 3.35
CA PHE A 25 4.45 -9.56 3.84
C PHE A 25 3.80 -10.67 4.67
N ARG A 26 2.80 -10.35 5.50
CA ARG A 26 1.99 -11.35 6.22
C ARG A 26 1.26 -12.30 5.27
N ALA A 27 0.62 -11.76 4.23
CA ALA A 27 -0.08 -12.58 3.23
C ALA A 27 0.89 -13.46 2.42
N ALA A 28 2.04 -12.90 2.05
CA ALA A 28 3.11 -13.66 1.39
C ALA A 28 3.73 -14.73 2.31
N GLY A 29 3.62 -14.56 3.64
CA GLY A 29 4.27 -15.40 4.63
C GLY A 29 5.73 -15.02 4.86
N ILE A 30 6.15 -13.83 4.44
CA ILE A 30 7.50 -13.28 4.64
C ILE A 30 7.64 -12.73 6.06
N TYR A 31 6.55 -12.20 6.65
CA TYR A 31 6.57 -11.65 8.02
C TYR A 31 5.31 -12.05 8.82
N PRO A 32 5.43 -12.77 9.95
CA PRO A 32 6.61 -13.55 10.31
C PRO A 32 6.95 -14.56 9.22
N ILE A 33 8.21 -14.97 9.15
CA ILE A 33 8.65 -15.92 8.14
C ILE A 33 7.90 -17.24 8.32
N ASN A 34 7.24 -17.69 7.25
CA ASN A 34 6.46 -18.93 7.27
C ASN A 34 7.39 -20.09 6.88
N PRO A 35 7.72 -21.00 7.81
CA PRO A 35 8.68 -22.07 7.55
C PRO A 35 8.21 -22.98 6.42
N ASP A 36 6.91 -23.23 6.28
CA ASP A 36 6.37 -24.10 5.22
C ASP A 36 6.52 -23.52 3.82
N LYS A 37 6.57 -22.19 3.68
CA LYS A 37 6.76 -21.52 2.38
C LYS A 37 8.22 -21.38 1.99
N PHE A 38 9.13 -21.47 2.96
CA PHE A 38 10.55 -21.17 2.80
C PHE A 38 11.47 -22.34 3.22
N LYS A 39 10.96 -23.58 3.25
CA LYS A 39 11.73 -24.79 3.63
C LYS A 39 13.06 -24.88 2.88
N ASP A 40 13.01 -24.72 1.56
CA ASP A 40 14.19 -24.80 0.70
C ASP A 40 15.27 -23.76 1.06
N ILE A 41 14.89 -22.58 1.56
CA ILE A 41 15.87 -21.55 1.93
C ILE A 41 16.56 -21.94 3.24
N PHE A 42 15.80 -22.43 4.22
CA PHE A 42 16.35 -22.80 5.52
C PHE A 42 17.19 -24.08 5.45
N GLU A 43 16.74 -25.09 4.70
CA GLU A 43 17.45 -26.36 4.53
C GLU A 43 18.76 -26.18 3.74
N ASN A 44 18.77 -25.29 2.73
CA ASN A 44 19.97 -24.98 1.95
C ASN A 44 20.93 -23.97 2.62
N MET A 45 20.46 -23.19 3.60
CA MET A 45 21.32 -22.27 4.37
C MET A 45 22.20 -23.01 5.38
N THR A 46 21.71 -24.09 6.00
CA THR A 46 22.48 -24.86 7.00
C THR A 46 23.73 -25.54 6.43
N SER A 47 23.77 -25.79 5.11
CA SER A 47 24.92 -26.44 4.47
C SER A 47 26.03 -25.45 4.05
N ASN A 48 25.78 -24.14 4.09
CA ASN A 48 26.75 -23.10 3.72
C ASN A 48 26.86 -22.03 4.81
N GLN A 49 27.23 -22.46 6.03
CA GLN A 49 27.59 -21.59 7.16
C GLN A 49 28.92 -20.83 6.92
N SER A 50 29.15 -20.30 5.72
CA SER A 50 30.36 -19.54 5.36
C SER A 50 30.07 -18.19 4.69
N TYR A 51 28.80 -17.83 4.44
CA TYR A 51 28.45 -16.61 3.69
C TYR A 51 27.74 -15.51 4.50
N ILE A 52 27.63 -15.62 5.83
CA ILE A 52 27.03 -14.54 6.66
C ILE A 52 28.07 -13.46 7.03
N SER A 53 29.35 -13.63 6.72
CA SER A 53 30.39 -12.63 7.00
C SER A 53 30.55 -11.54 5.93
N GLN A 54 29.68 -11.46 4.92
CA GLN A 54 29.79 -10.47 3.83
C GLN A 54 28.53 -9.62 3.59
N ILE A 55 27.70 -9.41 4.62
CA ILE A 55 26.91 -8.17 4.64
C ILE A 55 27.84 -7.09 5.15
N GLN A 56 28.67 -6.60 4.25
CA GLN A 56 29.32 -5.30 4.40
C GLN A 56 28.19 -4.28 4.53
N GLU A 57 28.08 -3.66 5.70
CA GLU A 57 27.28 -2.47 5.93
C GLU A 57 27.62 -1.44 4.85
N CYS A 58 26.79 -1.33 3.82
CA CYS A 58 26.75 -0.11 3.01
C CYS A 58 25.84 0.88 3.72
N ASP A 59 26.35 1.42 4.82
CA ASP A 59 25.85 2.65 5.41
C ASP A 59 26.13 3.81 4.45
N ALA A 60 25.06 4.27 3.79
CA ALA A 60 24.97 5.63 3.29
C ALA A 60 23.56 6.20 3.52
N TYR A 61 23.13 6.20 4.78
CA TYR A 61 22.30 7.28 5.31
C TYR A 61 22.66 7.49 6.78
N LYS A 62 23.37 8.59 7.03
CA LYS A 62 23.68 9.06 8.38
C LYS A 62 22.37 9.28 9.16
N THR A 63 22.13 8.44 10.17
CA THR A 63 21.27 8.78 11.30
C THR A 63 22.13 8.64 12.54
N THR A 64 22.65 9.77 13.04
CA THR A 64 23.46 9.84 14.25
C THR A 64 22.64 9.36 15.44
N ALA A 65 23.11 8.27 16.07
CA ALA A 65 22.61 7.76 17.33
C ALA A 65 22.88 8.75 18.46
N GLU A 66 21.91 8.88 19.37
CA GLU A 66 22.09 9.51 20.68
C GLU A 66 23.09 8.67 21.50
N GLN A 67 24.26 9.25 21.75
CA GLN A 67 25.21 8.76 22.74
C GLN A 67 24.91 9.45 24.08
N SER A 68 24.60 8.66 25.10
CA SER A 68 24.66 9.07 26.50
C SER A 68 26.12 9.36 26.88
N LEU A 69 26.44 10.62 27.17
CA LEU A 69 27.75 11.09 27.64
C LEU A 69 27.84 11.01 29.16
N ASN A 70 28.91 10.38 29.66
CA ASN A 70 29.45 10.64 31.00
C ASN A 70 30.86 11.25 30.89
N LEU A 71 31.11 12.14 31.85
CA LEU A 71 32.10 13.20 31.99
C LEU A 71 33.58 12.79 31.82
N SER A 72 34.41 13.71 31.29
CA SER A 72 35.45 14.43 32.07
C SER A 72 36.20 15.48 31.24
N ASP A 73 36.57 16.56 31.93
CA ASP A 73 37.16 17.83 31.48
C ASP A 73 38.48 17.74 30.67
N ASN A 74 38.67 18.65 29.70
CA ASN A 74 39.69 19.71 29.77
C ASN A 74 39.82 20.60 28.51
N THR A 75 39.65 21.91 28.75
CA THR A 75 40.45 23.07 28.26
C THR A 75 40.39 23.61 26.81
N VAL A 76 39.91 24.88 26.74
CA VAL A 76 40.42 26.05 25.96
C VAL A 76 40.00 26.14 24.46
N SER A 77 39.43 27.21 23.86
CA SER A 77 39.26 28.64 24.18
C SER A 77 38.22 29.36 23.26
N GLN A 78 37.54 30.40 23.81
CA GLN A 78 37.06 31.69 23.21
C GLN A 78 36.15 31.71 21.94
N SER A 79 35.11 32.55 21.74
CA SER A 79 34.53 33.73 22.43
C SER A 79 33.18 34.15 21.78
N LYS A 80 32.38 34.96 22.52
CA LYS A 80 31.28 35.89 22.14
C LYS A 80 29.86 35.54 22.64
N THR A 81 29.47 36.20 23.73
CA THR A 81 28.08 36.56 24.15
C THR A 81 27.78 38.01 23.69
N PRO A 82 26.54 38.58 23.75
CA PRO A 82 25.36 38.16 24.52
C PRO A 82 24.01 38.23 23.76
N SER A 83 23.06 37.36 24.10
CA SER A 83 21.63 37.61 23.81
C SER A 83 20.78 36.80 24.79
N PRO A 84 19.74 37.39 25.41
CA PRO A 84 18.98 36.72 26.45
C PRO A 84 18.27 35.51 25.83
N SER A 85 18.51 34.33 26.40
CA SER A 85 17.79 33.12 26.02
C SER A 85 16.36 33.25 26.52
N THR A 86 15.50 33.90 25.72
CA THR A 86 14.06 33.86 25.94
C THR A 86 13.63 32.44 25.65
N SER A 87 13.32 31.68 26.70
CA SER A 87 12.71 30.37 26.60
C SER A 87 11.35 30.52 25.94
N VAL A 88 11.27 30.22 24.65
CA VAL A 88 10.00 30.13 23.93
C VAL A 88 9.46 28.71 24.13
N PRO A 89 8.23 28.54 24.65
CA PRO A 89 7.64 27.23 24.81
C PRO A 89 7.52 26.56 23.43
N LEU A 90 7.81 25.26 23.38
CA LEU A 90 7.89 24.49 22.13
C LEU A 90 6.61 24.58 21.29
N ALA A 91 5.46 24.82 21.92
CA ALA A 91 4.17 25.01 21.27
C ALA A 91 4.09 26.24 20.32
N GLU A 92 4.90 27.28 20.54
CA GLU A 92 4.95 28.47 19.66
C GLU A 92 5.87 28.29 18.45
N ILE A 93 6.76 27.31 18.49
CA ILE A 93 7.75 27.05 17.43
C ILE A 93 7.19 26.04 16.41
N ILE A 94 6.18 25.25 16.80
CA ILE A 94 5.67 24.18 15.94
C ILE A 94 4.64 24.70 14.93
N ASN A 95 5.01 24.69 13.65
CA ASN A 95 4.07 24.85 12.54
C ASN A 95 3.27 23.55 12.32
N VAL A 96 2.44 23.16 13.28
CA VAL A 96 1.55 22.01 13.12
C VAL A 96 0.26 22.45 12.44
N PRO A 97 -0.09 21.86 11.29
CA PRO A 97 -1.35 22.14 10.63
C PRO A 97 -2.51 21.72 11.54
N ILE A 98 -3.39 22.66 11.89
CA ILE A 98 -4.60 22.40 12.66
C ILE A 98 -5.62 21.72 11.74
N ILE A 99 -5.77 20.41 11.90
CA ILE A 99 -6.78 19.64 11.15
C ILE A 99 -8.11 19.78 11.88
N SER A 100 -9.03 20.58 11.32
CA SER A 100 -10.41 20.62 11.81
C SER A 100 -11.09 19.27 11.56
N LYS A 101 -11.69 18.69 12.61
CA LYS A 101 -12.43 17.43 12.53
C LYS A 101 -13.71 17.65 11.72
N THR A 102 -13.63 17.56 10.40
CA THR A 102 -14.83 17.46 9.57
C THR A 102 -15.48 16.09 9.82
N ARG A 103 -16.76 16.08 10.22
CA ARG A 103 -17.55 14.84 10.30
C ARG A 103 -17.64 14.25 8.90
N THR A 104 -16.82 13.25 8.62
CA THR A 104 -16.94 12.47 7.40
C THR A 104 -18.19 11.60 7.52
N THR A 105 -19.26 11.96 6.82
CA THR A 105 -20.30 10.98 6.51
C THR A 105 -19.67 9.98 5.56
N SER A 106 -19.20 8.87 6.11
CA SER A 106 -18.62 7.76 5.35
C SER A 106 -19.68 7.24 4.39
N VAL A 107 -19.62 7.68 3.13
CA VAL A 107 -20.34 6.99 2.05
C VAL A 107 -19.60 5.67 1.89
N ARG A 108 -20.19 4.59 2.42
CA ARG A 108 -19.70 3.22 2.26
C ARG A 108 -19.67 2.90 0.77
N GLN A 109 -18.53 3.09 0.13
CA GLN A 109 -18.29 2.47 -1.16
C GLN A 109 -18.02 1.00 -0.92
N ASN A 110 -18.90 0.16 -1.48
CA ASN A 110 -18.73 -1.29 -1.43
C ASN A 110 -17.40 -1.66 -2.10
N LYS A 111 -16.52 -2.30 -1.34
CA LYS A 111 -15.25 -2.81 -1.86
C LYS A 111 -15.54 -3.82 -2.99
N ARG A 112 -14.84 -3.69 -4.12
CA ARG A 112 -14.86 -4.72 -5.17
C ARG A 112 -13.67 -5.65 -4.95
N HIS A 113 -13.93 -6.96 -4.90
CA HIS A 113 -12.92 -7.99 -4.72
C HIS A 113 -12.44 -8.50 -6.09
N SER A 114 -11.13 -8.72 -6.26
CA SER A 114 -10.59 -9.47 -7.40
C SER A 114 -10.85 -10.98 -7.18
N GLN A 115 -11.22 -11.70 -8.25
CA GLN A 115 -11.53 -13.12 -8.21
C GLN A 115 -10.81 -13.83 -9.36
N ILE A 116 -9.96 -14.80 -9.04
CA ILE A 116 -9.36 -15.69 -10.05
C ILE A 116 -10.34 -16.84 -10.31
N LEU A 117 -10.69 -16.97 -11.59
CA LEU A 117 -11.53 -17.97 -12.24
C LEU A 117 -10.82 -19.34 -12.16
N SER A 118 -11.42 -20.44 -11.68
CA SER A 118 -12.05 -21.37 -12.63
C SER A 118 -12.75 -22.62 -12.05
N SER A 119 -12.85 -22.84 -10.73
CA SER A 119 -13.39 -24.13 -10.21
C SER A 119 -14.20 -24.06 -8.90
N SER A 120 -15.10 -23.08 -8.78
CA SER A 120 -16.15 -23.14 -7.75
C SER A 120 -17.46 -23.64 -8.38
N PRO A 121 -18.27 -24.50 -7.72
CA PRO A 121 -19.61 -24.87 -8.16
C PRO A 121 -20.48 -23.66 -8.57
N ILE A 122 -20.22 -22.50 -7.97
CA ILE A 122 -20.87 -21.23 -8.29
C ILE A 122 -20.58 -20.74 -9.73
N LYS A 123 -19.42 -21.09 -10.30
CA LYS A 123 -19.03 -20.74 -11.68
C LYS A 123 -19.96 -21.42 -12.69
N ILE A 124 -20.29 -22.70 -12.47
CA ILE A 124 -21.19 -23.46 -13.34
C ILE A 124 -22.59 -22.83 -13.33
N GLU A 125 -23.08 -22.46 -12.16
CA GLU A 125 -24.38 -21.81 -12.01
C GLU A 125 -24.41 -20.42 -12.67
N LEU A 126 -23.34 -19.64 -12.52
CA LEU A 126 -23.21 -18.31 -13.12
C LEU A 126 -23.09 -18.36 -14.64
N GLU A 127 -22.35 -19.34 -15.18
CA GLU A 127 -22.24 -19.57 -16.63
C GLU A 127 -23.58 -19.99 -17.23
N GLY A 128 -24.33 -20.86 -16.53
CA GLY A 128 -25.70 -21.21 -16.91
C GLY A 128 -26.63 -19.99 -16.93
N LYS A 129 -26.56 -19.13 -15.91
CA LYS A 129 -27.32 -17.88 -15.85
C LYS A 129 -26.94 -16.92 -16.99
N GLN A 130 -25.65 -16.81 -17.32
CA GLN A 130 -25.17 -15.94 -18.40
C GLN A 130 -25.61 -16.45 -19.77
N LYS A 131 -25.52 -17.76 -20.03
CA LYS A 131 -26.00 -18.39 -21.27
C LYS A 131 -27.50 -18.16 -21.48
N LYS A 132 -28.30 -18.33 -20.42
CA LYS A 132 -29.75 -18.05 -20.46
C LYS A 132 -30.06 -16.58 -20.77
N GLN A 133 -29.28 -15.63 -20.25
CA GLN A 133 -29.43 -14.22 -20.59
C GLN A 133 -29.09 -13.94 -22.06
N ASN A 134 -28.00 -14.51 -22.57
CA ASN A 134 -27.57 -14.34 -23.95
C ASN A 134 -28.59 -14.93 -24.94
N GLU A 135 -29.15 -16.09 -24.65
CA GLU A 135 -30.22 -16.70 -25.46
C GLU A 135 -31.48 -15.84 -25.50
N ARG A 136 -31.89 -15.25 -24.36
CA ARG A 136 -33.04 -14.32 -24.32
C ARG A 136 -32.79 -13.08 -25.18
N LYS A 137 -31.58 -12.52 -25.13
CA LYS A 137 -31.20 -11.38 -25.97
C LYS A 137 -31.21 -11.75 -27.46
N ALA A 138 -30.64 -12.90 -27.82
CA ALA A 138 -30.63 -13.38 -29.21
C ALA A 138 -32.04 -13.64 -29.76
N LYS A 139 -32.95 -14.22 -28.95
CA LYS A 139 -34.35 -14.42 -29.34
C LYS A 139 -35.07 -13.09 -29.59
N LYS A 140 -34.88 -12.11 -28.70
CA LYS A 140 -35.44 -10.75 -28.89
C LYS A 140 -34.90 -10.10 -30.16
N GLU A 141 -33.61 -10.25 -30.43
CA GLU A 141 -32.97 -9.70 -31.63
C GLU A 141 -33.51 -10.36 -32.91
N LYS A 142 -33.61 -11.69 -32.93
CA LYS A 142 -34.23 -12.42 -34.05
C LYS A 142 -35.68 -12.01 -34.26
N PHE A 143 -36.44 -11.79 -33.18
CA PHE A 143 -37.81 -11.30 -33.27
C PHE A 143 -37.86 -9.89 -33.86
N ARG A 144 -36.98 -8.99 -33.42
CA ARG A 144 -36.86 -7.62 -33.95
C ARG A 144 -36.52 -7.62 -35.44
N ILE A 145 -35.54 -8.40 -35.86
CA ILE A 145 -35.14 -8.55 -37.27
C ILE A 145 -36.29 -9.13 -38.09
N LYS A 146 -36.98 -10.16 -37.59
CA LYS A 146 -38.13 -10.77 -38.27
C LYS A 146 -39.27 -9.76 -38.41
N HIS A 147 -39.56 -8.98 -37.37
CA HIS A 147 -40.57 -7.93 -37.40
C HIS A 147 -40.22 -6.87 -38.45
N TYR A 148 -39.00 -6.35 -38.41
CA TYR A 148 -38.48 -5.36 -39.37
C TYR A 148 -38.56 -5.85 -40.83
N LYS A 149 -38.21 -7.12 -41.09
CA LYS A 149 -38.33 -7.72 -42.42
C LYS A 149 -39.77 -7.89 -42.90
N ARG A 150 -40.74 -8.08 -41.99
CA ARG A 150 -42.17 -8.17 -42.33
C ARG A 150 -42.76 -6.79 -42.64
N THR A 151 -42.31 -5.75 -41.95
CA THR A 151 -42.77 -4.37 -42.16
C THR A 151 -42.15 -3.68 -43.37
N LEU A 152 -41.14 -4.29 -44.00
CA LEU A 152 -40.40 -3.74 -45.15
C LEU A 152 -40.58 -4.53 -46.44
N LYS A 153 -41.44 -5.55 -46.46
CA LYS A 153 -41.93 -6.07 -47.74
C LYS A 153 -43.08 -5.16 -48.21
N PRO A 154 -43.00 -4.59 -49.42
CA PRO A 154 -44.09 -3.81 -50.00
C PRO A 154 -45.35 -4.68 -50.20
#